data_AF-A0A7V0KQZ2-F1
#
_entry.id   AF-A0A7V0KQZ2-F1
#
_cell.length_a   1.000
_cell.length_b   1.000
_cell.length_c   1.000
_cell.angle_alpha   90.00
_cell.angle_beta   90.00
_cell.angle_gamma   90.00
#
_symmetry.space_group_name_H-M   'P 1'
#
loop_
_entity.id
_entity.type
_entity.pdbx_description
1 polymer ?
#
loop_
_entity_poly.entity_id
_entity_poly.type
_entity_poly.pdbx_seq_one_letter_code
_entity_poly.pdbx_strand_id
1 'polypeptide(L)'
;MNPDRPRRCAIEGARRRALALTGEVHDAAQRLRRGTDTEALHDFRVALRRLRGCLRAYAPWLEPGRKLMRRLRRLARTTNAARDAEVGLEWVRERLPTLEPREQPGARWLAAYLEARRSRGYRRARTRIRHCWPRLEARLRERLAAGATRTCVESLAAVSGALILSHADALERALVMRDAGAHDRQAHRARIQGKRLRYLLEPFCARMPGGIPAGVPGAAETVAALKSLQDELGDLQDTRTLLDMLRTATPDAAAAYGRRVVEIALGAGTETQLRLARHDDPLPGLLALARAAAARRAERRAALRAHGTHRDLIDAARGVAARLTTFDTAPALRAVSRND
;
A
#
# COMPACT_ATOMS: atom_id res chain seq x y z
N MET A 1 -27.54 35.51 -8.15
CA MET A 1 -26.27 35.06 -7.53
C MET A 1 -26.02 33.62 -7.98
N ASN A 2 -24.82 33.34 -8.49
CA ASN A 2 -24.53 32.57 -9.71
C ASN A 2 -24.81 31.03 -9.66
N PRO A 3 -25.62 30.42 -10.56
CA PRO A 3 -25.83 28.96 -10.67
C PRO A 3 -24.62 28.20 -11.26
N ASP A 4 -23.54 28.93 -11.49
CA ASP A 4 -22.28 28.53 -12.10
C ASP A 4 -21.23 28.27 -11.00
N ARG A 5 -21.41 27.21 -10.19
CA ARG A 5 -20.29 26.69 -9.38
C ARG A 5 -19.17 26.36 -10.37
N PRO A 6 -18.04 27.10 -10.34
CA PRO A 6 -17.10 27.05 -11.44
C PRO A 6 -16.56 25.63 -11.57
N ARG A 7 -16.52 25.16 -12.83
CA ARG A 7 -15.59 24.11 -13.25
C ARG A 7 -14.27 24.39 -12.54
N ARG A 8 -13.88 23.54 -11.60
CA ARG A 8 -12.63 23.78 -10.88
C ARG A 8 -11.51 23.49 -11.85
N CYS A 9 -10.67 24.49 -12.11
CA CYS A 9 -9.44 24.26 -12.84
C CYS A 9 -8.62 23.17 -12.11
N ALA A 10 -7.81 22.44 -12.87
CA ALA A 10 -7.08 21.30 -12.35
C ALA A 10 -6.15 21.66 -11.19
N ILE A 11 -5.56 22.87 -11.21
CA ILE A 11 -4.73 23.38 -10.12
C ILE A 11 -5.53 23.48 -8.82
N GLU A 12 -6.67 24.18 -8.84
CA GLU A 12 -7.47 24.40 -7.64
C GLU A 12 -8.04 23.09 -7.08
N GLY A 13 -8.56 22.24 -7.97
CA GLY A 13 -9.10 20.94 -7.62
C GLY A 13 -8.06 20.01 -6.99
N ALA A 14 -6.90 19.86 -7.64
CA ALA A 14 -5.81 19.03 -7.14
C ALA A 14 -5.24 19.58 -5.82
N ARG A 15 -5.17 20.91 -5.69
CA ARG A 15 -4.67 21.59 -4.48
C ARG A 15 -5.55 21.28 -3.28
N ARG A 16 -6.87 21.44 -3.41
CA ARG A 16 -7.82 21.10 -2.34
C ARG A 16 -7.73 19.64 -1.94
N ARG A 17 -7.65 18.73 -2.91
CA ARG A 17 -7.47 17.30 -2.63
C ARG A 17 -6.16 17.04 -1.88
N ALA A 18 -5.05 17.64 -2.30
CA ALA A 18 -3.76 17.51 -1.63
C ALA A 18 -3.79 18.09 -0.21
N LEU A 19 -4.48 19.21 0.03
CA LEU A 19 -4.65 19.79 1.36
C LEU A 19 -5.51 18.90 2.27
N ALA A 20 -6.62 18.36 1.77
CA ALA A 20 -7.46 17.42 2.53
C ALA A 20 -6.67 16.17 2.95
N LEU A 21 -5.94 15.56 2.00
CA LEU A 21 -5.06 14.42 2.28
C LEU A 21 -3.92 14.79 3.23
N THR A 22 -3.45 16.04 3.21
CA THR A 22 -2.45 16.52 4.18
C THR A 22 -3.04 16.60 5.59
N GLY A 23 -4.31 17.00 5.71
CA GLY A 23 -5.08 16.94 6.96
C GLY A 23 -5.20 15.51 7.51
N GLU A 24 -5.61 14.54 6.68
CA GLU A 24 -5.69 13.13 7.10
C GLU A 24 -4.34 12.61 7.63
N VAL A 25 -3.23 12.97 6.98
CA VAL A 25 -1.89 12.59 7.45
C VAL A 25 -1.55 13.28 8.76
N HIS A 26 -1.93 14.56 8.93
CA HIS A 26 -1.75 15.29 10.17
C HIS A 26 -2.48 14.61 11.32
N ASP A 27 -3.77 14.31 11.15
CA ASP A 27 -4.60 13.73 12.20
C ASP A 27 -4.08 12.36 12.64
N ALA A 28 -3.71 11.51 11.68
CA ALA A 28 -3.06 10.23 11.97
C ALA A 28 -1.69 10.41 12.66
N ALA A 29 -0.90 11.42 12.28
CA ALA A 29 0.36 11.73 12.95
C ALA A 29 0.16 12.22 14.40
N GLN A 30 -0.92 12.94 14.69
CA GLN A 30 -1.26 13.36 16.05
C GLN A 30 -1.71 12.18 16.91
N ARG A 31 -2.55 11.27 16.38
CA ARG A 31 -2.91 10.02 17.07
C ARG A 31 -1.66 9.18 17.41
N LEU A 32 -0.73 9.04 16.47
CA LEU A 32 0.56 8.38 16.67
C LEU A 32 1.43 9.00 17.78
N ARG A 33 1.35 10.32 17.95
CA ARG A 33 2.06 11.06 18.99
C ARG A 33 1.47 10.79 20.37
N ARG A 34 0.14 10.78 20.48
CA ARG A 34 -0.58 10.46 21.73
C ARG A 34 -0.34 9.02 22.18
N GLY A 35 -0.19 8.09 21.22
CA GLY A 35 0.32 6.74 21.49
C GLY A 35 -0.70 5.75 22.06
N THR A 36 -1.98 6.12 22.14
CA THR A 36 -3.08 5.29 22.65
C THR A 36 -3.75 4.45 21.55
N ASP A 37 -3.39 4.68 20.29
CA ASP A 37 -4.07 4.12 19.12
C ASP A 37 -3.12 3.20 18.34
N THR A 38 -3.47 1.91 18.31
CA THR A 38 -2.72 0.84 17.64
C THR A 38 -2.86 0.90 16.11
N GLU A 39 -3.92 1.51 15.58
CA GLU A 39 -4.18 1.66 14.15
C GLU A 39 -3.59 2.94 13.56
N ALA A 40 -3.22 3.92 14.40
CA ALA A 40 -2.71 5.21 13.94
C ALA A 40 -1.49 5.10 12.98
N LEU A 41 -0.64 4.07 13.09
CA LEU A 41 0.45 3.86 12.11
C LEU A 41 -0.06 3.36 10.76
N HIS A 42 -1.08 2.50 10.78
CA HIS A 42 -1.76 2.03 9.58
C HIS A 42 -2.40 3.22 8.85
N ASP A 43 -3.17 4.03 9.56
CA ASP A 43 -3.86 5.18 9.00
C ASP A 43 -2.90 6.22 8.44
N PHE A 44 -1.83 6.53 9.20
CA PHE A 44 -0.78 7.42 8.72
C PHE A 44 -0.16 6.89 7.42
N ARG A 45 0.08 5.57 7.32
CA ARG A 45 0.60 4.94 6.09
C ARG A 45 -0.37 5.06 4.93
N VAL A 46 -1.66 4.84 5.15
CA VAL A 46 -2.70 4.93 4.13
C VAL A 46 -2.82 6.36 3.63
N ALA A 47 -3.00 7.32 4.53
CA ALA A 47 -3.12 8.75 4.21
C ALA A 47 -1.86 9.27 3.49
N LEU A 48 -0.65 8.93 3.96
CA LEU A 48 0.60 9.39 3.33
C LEU A 48 0.78 8.79 1.94
N ARG A 49 0.30 7.56 1.71
CA ARG A 49 0.34 6.93 0.40
C ARG A 49 -0.62 7.60 -0.57
N ARG A 50 -1.85 7.89 -0.14
CA ARG A 50 -2.85 8.65 -0.92
C ARG A 50 -2.34 10.04 -1.27
N LEU A 51 -1.82 10.79 -0.29
CA LEU A 51 -1.19 12.10 -0.50
C LEU A 51 -0.09 12.04 -1.56
N ARG A 52 0.85 11.10 -1.42
CA ARG A 52 1.93 10.92 -2.40
C ARG A 52 1.44 10.49 -3.78
N GLY A 53 0.32 9.76 -3.84
CA GLY A 53 -0.37 9.41 -5.09
C GLY A 53 -0.90 10.66 -5.78
N CYS A 54 -1.69 11.46 -5.07
CA CYS A 54 -2.23 12.73 -5.53
C CYS A 54 -1.13 13.70 -6.01
N LEU A 55 -0.12 13.97 -5.17
CA LEU A 55 0.98 14.86 -5.52
C LEU A 55 1.79 14.40 -6.74
N ARG A 56 1.87 13.09 -6.98
CA ARG A 56 2.54 12.55 -8.16
C ARG A 56 1.67 12.66 -9.40
N ALA A 57 0.40 12.31 -9.30
CA ALA A 57 -0.53 12.33 -10.42
C ALA A 57 -0.69 13.75 -10.97
N TYR A 58 -0.86 14.72 -10.06
CA TYR A 58 -1.03 16.13 -10.42
C TYR A 58 0.28 16.92 -10.33
N ALA A 59 1.45 16.27 -10.44
CA ALA A 59 2.73 16.95 -10.33
C ALA A 59 2.91 18.11 -11.33
N PRO A 60 2.44 18.03 -12.60
CA PRO A 60 2.50 19.15 -13.54
C PRO A 60 1.72 20.40 -13.07
N TRP A 61 0.61 20.22 -12.34
CA TRP A 61 -0.24 21.33 -11.86
C TRP A 61 0.15 21.82 -10.47
N LEU A 62 0.57 20.92 -9.58
CA LEU A 62 0.88 21.24 -8.18
C LEU A 62 2.34 21.64 -7.94
N GLU A 63 3.24 21.23 -8.83
CA GLU A 63 4.70 21.42 -8.73
C GLU A 63 5.26 21.27 -7.29
N PRO A 64 5.01 20.14 -6.59
CA PRO A 64 5.39 19.98 -5.19
C PRO A 64 6.91 19.99 -4.96
N GLY A 65 7.71 19.90 -6.03
CA GLY A 65 9.16 19.90 -6.00
C GLY A 65 9.76 18.53 -5.70
N ARG A 66 10.78 18.14 -6.48
CA ARG A 66 11.46 16.84 -6.38
C ARG A 66 11.99 16.57 -4.96
N LYS A 67 12.50 17.60 -4.27
CA LYS A 67 13.04 17.51 -2.90
C LYS A 67 11.97 17.10 -1.89
N LEU A 68 10.77 17.68 -1.96
CA LEU A 68 9.65 17.37 -1.07
C LEU A 68 9.14 15.94 -1.31
N MET A 69 8.90 15.59 -2.57
CA MET A 69 8.48 14.24 -2.96
C MET A 69 9.46 13.15 -2.50
N ARG A 70 10.76 13.42 -2.59
CA ARG A 70 11.81 12.52 -2.08
C ARG A 70 11.76 12.39 -0.56
N ARG A 71 11.51 13.47 0.18
CA ARG A 71 11.38 13.43 1.65
C ARG A 71 10.11 12.68 2.10
N LEU A 72 8.97 12.90 1.45
CA LEU A 72 7.74 12.13 1.70
C LEU A 72 7.95 10.64 1.40
N ARG A 73 8.66 10.30 0.31
CA ARG A 73 9.05 8.91 0.02
C ARG A 73 9.92 8.30 1.11
N ARG A 74 10.90 9.05 1.62
CA ARG A 74 11.76 8.59 2.72
C ARG A 74 10.95 8.35 3.99
N LEU A 75 10.03 9.25 4.33
CA LEU A 75 9.13 9.08 5.47
C LEU A 75 8.23 7.85 5.31
N ALA A 76 7.63 7.65 4.14
CA ALA A 76 6.84 6.44 3.90
C ALA A 76 7.67 5.16 4.07
N ARG A 77 8.92 5.14 3.58
CA ARG A 77 9.82 3.99 3.72
C ARG A 77 10.17 3.63 5.17
N THR A 78 10.15 4.59 6.11
CA THR A 78 10.46 4.27 7.52
C THR A 78 9.43 3.34 8.16
N THR A 79 8.25 3.26 7.56
CA THR A 79 7.13 2.46 8.05
C THR A 79 7.03 1.06 7.40
N ASN A 80 7.87 0.76 6.39
CA ASN A 80 7.79 -0.51 5.65
C ASN A 80 8.12 -1.71 6.53
N ALA A 81 9.25 -1.67 7.24
CA ALA A 81 9.68 -2.78 8.07
C ALA A 81 8.65 -3.20 9.14
N ALA A 82 7.90 -2.23 9.68
CA ALA A 82 6.82 -2.49 10.61
C ALA A 82 5.67 -3.26 9.93
N ARG A 83 5.19 -2.77 8.78
CA ARG A 83 4.11 -3.44 8.04
C ARG A 83 4.50 -4.81 7.53
N ASP A 84 5.72 -4.94 7.00
CA ASP A 84 6.18 -6.21 6.45
C ASP A 84 6.24 -7.26 7.59
N ALA A 85 6.69 -6.86 8.79
CA ALA A 85 6.69 -7.74 9.97
C ALA A 85 5.27 -8.07 10.47
N GLU A 86 4.31 -7.15 10.41
CA GLU A 86 2.90 -7.42 10.74
C GLU A 86 2.29 -8.48 9.84
N VAL A 87 2.41 -8.29 8.53
CA VAL A 87 1.86 -9.24 7.54
C VAL A 87 2.50 -10.61 7.71
N GLY A 88 3.82 -10.67 7.90
CA GLY A 88 4.51 -11.93 8.18
C GLY A 88 4.04 -12.59 9.48
N LEU A 89 3.83 -11.81 10.54
CA LEU A 89 3.43 -12.32 11.85
C LEU A 89 2.00 -12.88 11.83
N GLU A 90 1.07 -12.15 11.21
CA GLU A 90 -0.30 -12.60 10.97
C GLU A 90 -0.30 -13.92 10.21
N TRP A 91 0.44 -13.97 9.09
CA TRP A 91 0.62 -15.19 8.31
C TRP A 91 1.19 -16.33 9.16
N VAL A 92 2.26 -16.13 9.95
CA VAL A 92 2.80 -17.21 10.81
C VAL A 92 1.78 -17.70 11.84
N ARG A 93 1.04 -16.78 12.49
CA ARG A 93 0.02 -17.13 13.49
C ARG A 93 -1.12 -17.96 12.89
N GLU A 94 -1.54 -17.65 11.68
CA GLU A 94 -2.60 -18.41 10.99
C GLU A 94 -2.22 -19.87 10.71
N ARG A 95 -0.94 -20.17 10.46
CA ARG A 95 -0.51 -21.56 10.19
C ARG A 95 0.06 -22.29 11.38
N LEU A 96 0.39 -21.59 12.47
CA LEU A 96 0.89 -22.25 13.68
C LEU A 96 0.02 -23.45 14.12
N PRO A 97 -1.33 -23.40 14.08
CA PRO A 97 -2.19 -24.53 14.46
C PRO A 97 -2.16 -25.71 13.48
N THR A 98 -1.72 -25.51 12.23
CA THR A 98 -1.70 -26.55 11.20
C THR A 98 -0.36 -27.28 11.10
N LEU A 99 0.62 -26.91 11.93
CA LEU A 99 1.97 -27.47 11.91
C LEU A 99 2.11 -28.66 12.85
N GLU A 100 2.92 -29.65 12.45
CA GLU A 100 3.24 -30.80 13.29
C GLU A 100 3.96 -30.35 14.57
N PRO A 101 3.88 -31.12 15.69
CA PRO A 101 4.53 -30.75 16.95
C PRO A 101 6.02 -30.38 16.82
N ARG A 102 6.77 -31.09 15.97
CA ARG A 102 8.19 -30.83 15.68
C ARG A 102 8.45 -29.55 14.86
N GLU A 103 7.43 -29.03 14.18
CA GLU A 103 7.50 -27.82 13.34
C GLU A 103 7.11 -26.55 14.12
N GLN A 104 6.35 -26.70 15.20
CA GLN A 104 5.89 -25.56 15.99
C GLN A 104 7.01 -24.72 16.62
N PRO A 105 8.15 -25.27 17.11
CA PRO A 105 9.26 -24.46 17.64
C PRO A 105 9.76 -23.41 16.65
N GLY A 106 9.95 -23.80 15.38
CA GLY A 106 10.40 -22.89 14.32
C GLY A 106 9.41 -21.77 14.02
N ALA A 107 8.11 -22.09 13.99
CA ALA A 107 7.07 -21.10 13.79
C ALA A 107 6.92 -20.14 14.98
N ARG A 108 6.99 -20.66 16.22
CA ARG A 108 7.00 -19.82 17.44
C ARG A 108 8.22 -18.89 17.47
N TRP A 109 9.40 -19.40 17.11
CA TRP A 109 10.62 -18.60 17.00
C TRP A 109 10.45 -17.47 15.97
N LEU A 110 9.94 -17.79 14.77
CA LEU A 110 9.74 -16.78 13.74
C LEU A 110 8.69 -15.74 14.15
N ALA A 111 7.61 -16.15 14.81
CA ALA A 111 6.61 -15.22 15.34
C ALA A 111 7.24 -14.24 16.35
N ALA A 112 8.06 -14.73 17.28
CA ALA A 112 8.77 -13.89 18.24
C ALA A 112 9.76 -12.94 17.54
N TYR A 113 10.52 -13.43 16.55
CA TYR A 113 11.41 -12.61 15.73
C TYR A 113 10.66 -11.47 15.01
N LEU A 114 9.50 -11.77 14.42
CA LEU A 114 8.68 -10.81 13.69
C LEU A 114 8.01 -9.81 14.64
N GLU A 115 7.55 -10.23 15.82
CA GLU A 115 7.01 -9.30 16.84
C GLU A 115 8.09 -8.32 17.33
N ALA A 116 9.31 -8.80 17.57
CA ALA A 116 10.44 -7.95 17.94
C ALA A 116 10.80 -6.96 16.81
N ARG A 117 10.78 -7.42 15.55
CA ARG A 117 11.00 -6.59 14.36
C ARG A 117 9.90 -5.56 14.18
N ARG A 118 8.63 -5.94 14.34
CA ARG A 118 7.46 -5.06 14.30
C ARG A 118 7.61 -3.95 15.35
N SER A 119 7.86 -4.33 16.60
CA SER A 119 8.06 -3.40 17.71
C SER A 119 9.18 -2.39 17.45
N ARG A 120 10.35 -2.84 16.98
CA ARG A 120 11.46 -1.96 16.56
C ARG A 120 11.06 -1.05 15.40
N GLY A 121 10.37 -1.59 14.40
CA GLY A 121 9.86 -0.85 13.25
C GLY A 121 8.89 0.25 13.64
N TYR A 122 7.95 -0.05 14.53
CA TYR A 122 6.98 0.89 15.10
C TYR A 122 7.67 2.03 15.84
N ARG A 123 8.59 1.71 16.76
CA ARG A 123 9.36 2.73 17.50
C ARG A 123 10.11 3.66 16.53
N ARG A 124 10.85 3.09 15.57
CA ARG A 124 11.59 3.87 14.56
C ARG A 124 10.66 4.74 13.70
N ALA A 125 9.54 4.20 13.26
CA ALA A 125 8.54 4.91 12.48
C ALA A 125 7.96 6.09 13.28
N ARG A 126 7.48 5.84 14.51
CA ARG A 126 6.93 6.87 15.41
C ARG A 126 7.91 8.01 15.63
N THR A 127 9.16 7.71 15.99
CA THR A 127 10.21 8.72 16.18
C THR A 127 10.41 9.53 14.92
N ARG A 128 10.58 8.89 13.74
CA ARG A 128 10.80 9.64 12.49
C ARG A 128 9.59 10.45 12.05
N ILE A 129 8.37 9.95 12.22
CA ILE A 129 7.15 10.70 11.91
C ILE A 129 7.04 11.92 12.82
N ARG A 130 7.22 11.76 14.15
CA ARG A 130 7.17 12.84 15.12
C ARG A 130 8.11 14.01 14.77
N HIS A 131 9.34 13.70 14.36
CA HIS A 131 10.36 14.72 14.06
C HIS A 131 10.27 15.28 12.63
N CYS A 132 9.94 14.46 11.63
CA CYS A 132 10.00 14.88 10.24
C CYS A 132 8.68 15.46 9.71
N TRP A 133 7.53 14.97 10.17
CA TRP A 133 6.24 15.35 9.60
C TRP A 133 5.94 16.86 9.72
N PRO A 134 6.09 17.55 10.86
CA PRO A 134 5.71 18.96 10.98
C PRO A 134 6.41 19.88 9.98
N ARG A 135 7.73 19.68 9.80
CA ARG A 135 8.52 20.45 8.83
C ARG A 135 8.15 20.13 7.39
N LEU A 136 7.73 18.89 7.12
CA LEU A 136 7.27 18.49 5.78
C LEU A 136 5.89 19.02 5.48
N GLU A 137 4.99 18.99 6.45
CA GLU A 137 3.65 19.51 6.35
C GLU A 137 3.66 21.02 6.12
N ALA A 138 4.37 21.79 6.94
CA ALA A 138 4.46 23.24 6.79
C ALA A 138 4.94 23.63 5.38
N ARG A 139 6.02 23.00 4.91
CA ARG A 139 6.57 23.23 3.56
C ARG A 139 5.64 22.76 2.44
N LEU A 140 4.85 21.71 2.67
CA LEU A 140 3.86 21.25 1.71
C LEU A 140 2.69 22.23 1.62
N ARG A 141 2.16 22.69 2.75
CA ARG A 141 1.09 23.70 2.80
C ARG A 141 1.52 25.01 2.17
N GLU A 142 2.73 25.50 2.47
CA GLU A 142 3.34 26.67 1.84
C GLU A 142 3.41 26.52 0.31
N ARG A 143 3.91 25.38 -0.20
CA ARG A 143 3.99 25.10 -1.64
C ARG A 143 2.62 25.05 -2.31
N LEU A 144 1.64 24.42 -1.67
CA LEU A 144 0.27 24.34 -2.16
C LEU A 144 -0.38 25.73 -2.16
N ALA A 145 -0.11 26.56 -1.15
CA ALA A 145 -0.60 27.94 -1.07
C ALA A 145 0.01 28.82 -2.17
N ALA A 146 1.32 28.72 -2.43
CA ALA A 146 1.99 29.48 -3.49
C ALA A 146 1.46 29.14 -4.90
N GLY A 147 0.95 27.93 -5.11
CA GLY A 147 0.33 27.53 -6.38
C GLY A 147 -1.09 28.07 -6.61
N ALA A 148 -1.69 28.76 -5.63
CA ALA A 148 -3.08 29.24 -5.68
C ALA A 148 -3.36 30.21 -6.83
N THR A 149 -2.37 31.05 -7.16
CA THR A 149 -2.50 32.19 -8.07
C THR A 149 -2.22 31.81 -9.52
N ARG A 150 -1.92 30.54 -9.79
CA ARG A 150 -1.61 30.05 -11.14
C ARG A 150 -2.87 29.92 -11.97
N THR A 151 -2.79 30.42 -13.19
CA THR A 151 -3.85 30.26 -14.19
C THR A 151 -3.85 28.84 -14.73
N CYS A 152 -5.03 28.26 -14.88
CA CYS A 152 -5.23 26.93 -15.48
C CYS A 152 -6.59 26.92 -16.17
N VAL A 153 -6.59 26.51 -17.43
CA VAL A 153 -7.79 26.47 -18.28
C VAL A 153 -8.40 25.07 -18.30
N GLU A 154 -7.59 24.05 -18.03
CA GLU A 154 -8.05 22.66 -17.98
C GLU A 154 -8.84 22.43 -16.70
N SER A 155 -9.99 21.78 -16.81
CA SER A 155 -10.74 21.36 -15.62
C SER A 155 -10.07 20.18 -14.94
N LEU A 156 -10.32 20.05 -13.62
CA LEU A 156 -9.90 18.87 -12.87
C LEU A 156 -10.47 17.59 -13.49
N ALA A 157 -11.72 17.61 -13.95
CA ALA A 157 -12.39 16.43 -14.50
C ALA A 157 -11.69 15.95 -15.77
N ALA A 158 -11.43 16.84 -16.73
CA ALA A 158 -10.75 16.51 -17.97
C ALA A 158 -9.32 16.00 -17.73
N VAL A 159 -8.56 16.66 -16.87
CA VAL A 159 -7.21 16.22 -16.48
C VAL A 159 -7.25 14.84 -15.81
N SER A 160 -8.21 14.62 -14.90
CA SER A 160 -8.36 13.34 -14.21
C SER A 160 -8.73 12.22 -15.18
N GLY A 161 -9.64 12.48 -16.12
CA GLY A 161 -10.03 11.55 -17.18
C GLY A 161 -8.82 11.14 -18.02
N ALA A 162 -8.02 12.09 -18.49
CA ALA A 162 -6.80 11.82 -19.25
C ALA A 162 -5.77 11.00 -18.45
N LEU A 163 -5.58 11.31 -17.16
CA LEU A 163 -4.68 10.55 -16.29
C LEU A 163 -5.20 9.13 -16.03
N ILE A 164 -6.50 8.95 -15.81
CA ILE A 164 -7.14 7.64 -15.64
C ILE A 164 -6.92 6.79 -16.90
N LEU A 165 -7.18 7.34 -18.08
CA LEU A 165 -6.97 6.66 -19.36
C LEU A 165 -5.50 6.22 -19.51
N SER A 166 -4.56 7.13 -19.31
CA SER A 166 -3.12 6.83 -19.39
C SER A 166 -2.68 5.71 -18.42
N HIS A 167 -3.23 5.71 -17.20
CA HIS A 167 -2.93 4.67 -16.20
C HIS A 167 -3.64 3.35 -16.48
N ALA A 168 -4.84 3.37 -17.07
CA ALA A 168 -5.55 2.18 -17.54
C ALA A 168 -4.76 1.50 -18.67
N ASP A 169 -4.32 2.25 -19.68
CA ASP A 169 -3.50 1.69 -20.79
C ASP A 169 -2.16 1.15 -20.28
N ALA A 170 -1.54 1.83 -19.31
CA ALA A 170 -0.29 1.36 -18.70
C ALA A 170 -0.48 0.11 -17.84
N LEU A 171 -1.67 -0.06 -17.23
CA LEU A 171 -2.05 -1.26 -16.50
C LEU A 171 -2.30 -2.41 -17.47
N GLU A 172 -3.11 -2.19 -18.51
CA GLU A 172 -3.39 -3.17 -19.57
C GLU A 172 -2.09 -3.69 -20.20
N ARG A 173 -1.18 -2.80 -20.64
CA ARG A 173 0.13 -3.22 -21.16
C ARG A 173 0.93 -4.06 -20.18
N ALA A 174 0.89 -3.73 -18.89
CA ALA A 174 1.60 -4.51 -17.89
C ALA A 174 0.96 -5.90 -17.67
N LEU A 175 -0.36 -6.01 -17.76
CA LEU A 175 -1.08 -7.27 -17.64
C LEU A 175 -0.86 -8.14 -18.88
N VAL A 176 -0.99 -7.60 -20.08
CA VAL A 176 -0.71 -8.31 -21.35
C VAL A 176 0.73 -8.84 -21.40
N MET A 177 1.73 -8.00 -21.08
CA MET A 177 3.13 -8.43 -21.08
C MET A 177 3.43 -9.48 -20.01
N ARG A 178 2.69 -9.44 -18.89
CA ARG A 178 2.79 -10.47 -17.85
C ARG A 178 2.23 -11.80 -18.35
N ASP A 179 1.11 -11.77 -19.08
CA ASP A 179 0.48 -12.96 -19.65
C ASP A 179 1.37 -13.59 -20.73
N ALA A 180 2.10 -12.76 -21.48
CA ALA A 180 3.12 -13.18 -22.46
C ALA A 180 4.46 -13.68 -21.86
N GLY A 181 4.53 -13.96 -20.55
CA GLY A 181 5.70 -14.60 -19.92
C GLY A 181 6.61 -13.71 -19.08
N ALA A 182 6.46 -12.37 -19.10
CA ALA A 182 7.33 -11.44 -18.35
C ALA A 182 6.87 -11.22 -16.89
N HIS A 183 6.70 -12.30 -16.13
CA HIS A 183 5.82 -12.35 -14.97
C HIS A 183 6.18 -11.40 -13.80
N ASP A 184 7.39 -11.47 -13.22
CA ASP A 184 7.67 -10.79 -11.95
C ASP A 184 7.77 -9.26 -12.08
N ARG A 185 8.49 -8.77 -13.10
CA ARG A 185 8.64 -7.32 -13.34
C ARG A 185 7.31 -6.69 -13.74
N GLN A 186 6.53 -7.38 -14.58
CA GLN A 186 5.26 -6.85 -15.05
C GLN A 186 4.14 -6.97 -14.00
N ALA A 187 4.10 -8.02 -13.19
CA ALA A 187 3.20 -8.08 -12.02
C ALA A 187 3.46 -6.91 -11.06
N HIS A 188 4.73 -6.58 -10.82
CA HIS A 188 5.07 -5.40 -10.03
C HIS A 188 4.61 -4.09 -10.69
N ARG A 189 4.79 -3.96 -12.00
CA ARG A 189 4.35 -2.79 -12.77
C ARG A 189 2.82 -2.65 -12.74
N ALA A 190 2.09 -3.73 -13.00
CA ALA A 190 0.63 -3.80 -12.93
C ALA A 190 0.15 -3.37 -11.53
N ARG A 191 0.76 -3.89 -10.47
CA ARG A 191 0.44 -3.50 -9.09
C ARG A 191 0.65 -2.00 -8.83
N ILE A 192 1.71 -1.40 -9.40
CA ILE A 192 1.94 0.04 -9.29
C ILE A 192 0.86 0.81 -10.04
N GLN A 193 0.52 0.42 -11.27
CA GLN A 193 -0.47 1.12 -12.08
C GLN A 193 -1.88 0.98 -11.50
N GLY A 194 -2.28 -0.21 -11.06
CA GLY A 194 -3.56 -0.43 -10.39
C GLY A 194 -3.73 0.45 -9.15
N LYS A 195 -2.68 0.61 -8.33
CA LYS A 195 -2.71 1.53 -7.19
C LYS A 195 -2.88 2.99 -7.62
N ARG A 196 -2.18 3.42 -8.68
CA ARG A 196 -2.29 4.79 -9.18
C ARG A 196 -3.68 5.07 -9.73
N LEU A 197 -4.20 4.15 -10.54
CA LEU A 197 -5.53 4.21 -11.12
C LEU A 197 -6.59 4.26 -10.02
N ARG A 198 -6.49 3.39 -9.00
CA ARG A 198 -7.39 3.43 -7.84
C ARG A 198 -7.36 4.77 -7.12
N TYR A 199 -6.18 5.31 -6.82
CA TYR A 199 -6.09 6.62 -6.13
C TYR A 199 -6.58 7.79 -6.96
N LEU A 200 -6.56 7.69 -8.29
CA LEU A 200 -7.17 8.66 -9.19
C LEU A 200 -8.69 8.55 -9.24
N LEU A 201 -9.23 7.33 -9.15
CA LEU A 201 -10.68 7.07 -9.17
C LEU A 201 -11.37 7.33 -7.82
N GLU A 202 -10.68 7.08 -6.70
CA GLU A 202 -11.22 7.24 -5.33
C GLU A 202 -11.97 8.56 -5.08
N PRO A 203 -11.51 9.74 -5.53
CA PRO A 203 -12.23 11.01 -5.34
C PRO A 203 -13.59 11.06 -6.04
N PHE A 204 -13.83 10.21 -7.04
CA PHE A 204 -15.04 10.21 -7.87
C PHE A 204 -16.08 9.18 -7.42
N CYS A 205 -15.73 8.29 -6.48
CA CYS A 205 -16.63 7.25 -5.97
C CYS A 205 -17.73 7.81 -5.06
N ALA A 206 -17.40 8.78 -4.20
CA ALA A 206 -18.30 9.32 -3.19
C ALA A 206 -18.01 10.81 -2.97
N ARG A 207 -18.98 11.52 -2.38
CA ARG A 207 -18.92 12.98 -2.21
C ARG A 207 -17.70 13.37 -1.38
N MET A 208 -16.81 14.15 -1.98
CA MET A 208 -15.63 14.70 -1.32
C MET A 208 -15.83 16.20 -1.05
N PRO A 209 -15.37 16.71 0.11
CA PRO A 209 -15.31 18.15 0.36
C PRO A 209 -14.52 18.87 -0.75
N GLY A 210 -15.02 20.03 -1.18
CA GLY A 210 -14.29 20.88 -2.11
C GLY A 210 -14.71 20.77 -3.58
N GLY A 211 -15.93 20.30 -3.89
CA GLY A 211 -16.56 20.46 -5.21
C GLY A 211 -15.85 19.74 -6.36
N ILE A 212 -15.31 18.55 -6.07
CA ILE A 212 -14.86 17.58 -7.08
C ILE A 212 -16.09 16.80 -7.55
N PRO A 213 -16.24 16.49 -8.85
CA PRO A 213 -17.30 15.60 -9.32
C PRO A 213 -17.31 14.30 -8.51
N ALA A 214 -18.46 13.92 -7.96
CA ALA A 214 -18.61 12.74 -7.14
C ALA A 214 -19.77 11.89 -7.64
N GLY A 215 -19.76 10.60 -7.33
CA GLY A 215 -20.77 9.67 -7.80
C GLY A 215 -20.71 9.46 -9.31
N VAL A 216 -19.51 9.52 -9.91
CA VAL A 216 -19.36 9.27 -11.35
C VAL A 216 -19.74 7.80 -11.60
N PRO A 217 -20.72 7.51 -12.47
CA PRO A 217 -21.18 6.15 -12.69
C PRO A 217 -20.04 5.20 -13.05
N GLY A 218 -19.99 4.03 -12.41
CA GLY A 218 -18.94 3.02 -12.60
C GLY A 218 -17.65 3.25 -11.80
N ALA A 219 -17.45 4.42 -11.15
CA ALA A 219 -16.20 4.70 -10.44
C ALA A 219 -16.02 3.83 -9.19
N ALA A 220 -17.08 3.62 -8.41
CA ALA A 220 -17.03 2.81 -7.19
C ALA A 220 -16.78 1.32 -7.51
N GLU A 221 -17.49 0.80 -8.51
CA GLU A 221 -17.38 -0.56 -9.03
C GLU A 221 -15.98 -0.81 -9.60
N THR A 222 -15.47 0.13 -10.40
CA THR A 222 -14.10 0.06 -10.93
C THR A 222 -13.06 0.05 -9.80
N VAL A 223 -13.25 0.87 -8.75
CA VAL A 223 -12.36 0.86 -7.57
C VAL A 223 -12.45 -0.47 -6.83
N ALA A 224 -13.62 -1.09 -6.71
CA ALA A 224 -13.80 -2.40 -6.09
C ALA A 224 -13.07 -3.50 -6.91
N ALA A 225 -13.26 -3.52 -8.23
CA ALA A 225 -12.55 -4.44 -9.12
C ALA A 225 -11.02 -4.23 -9.06
N LEU A 226 -10.55 -2.98 -8.99
CA LEU A 226 -9.13 -2.67 -8.81
C LEU A 226 -8.57 -3.12 -7.47
N LYS A 227 -9.39 -3.16 -6.41
CA LYS A 227 -8.99 -3.73 -5.12
C LYS A 227 -8.81 -5.23 -5.24
N SER A 228 -9.77 -5.94 -5.84
CA SER A 228 -9.66 -7.39 -6.08
C SER A 228 -8.37 -7.76 -6.84
N LEU A 229 -8.12 -7.10 -7.98
CA LEU A 229 -6.86 -7.29 -8.73
C LEU A 229 -5.61 -6.95 -7.89
N GLN A 230 -5.68 -5.93 -7.05
CA GLN A 230 -4.57 -5.54 -6.17
C GLN A 230 -4.32 -6.54 -5.05
N ASP A 231 -5.35 -7.25 -4.58
CA ASP A 231 -5.24 -8.25 -3.53
C ASP A 231 -4.55 -9.50 -4.09
N GLU A 232 -4.91 -9.94 -5.30
CA GLU A 232 -4.22 -11.01 -6.01
C GLU A 232 -2.75 -10.69 -6.29
N LEU A 233 -2.47 -9.51 -6.86
CA LEU A 233 -1.09 -9.03 -7.09
C LEU A 233 -0.36 -8.70 -5.78
N GLY A 234 -1.10 -8.44 -4.71
CA GLY A 234 -0.62 -8.18 -3.36
C GLY A 234 -0.05 -9.44 -2.74
N ASP A 235 -0.79 -10.54 -2.81
CA ASP A 235 -0.38 -11.83 -2.24
C ASP A 235 0.93 -12.33 -2.86
N LEU A 236 1.15 -12.11 -4.17
CA LEU A 236 2.44 -12.39 -4.81
C LEU A 236 3.59 -11.56 -4.23
N GLN A 237 3.36 -10.31 -3.86
CA GLN A 237 4.41 -9.48 -3.25
C GLN A 237 4.64 -9.88 -1.79
N ASP A 238 3.58 -10.22 -1.07
CA ASP A 238 3.63 -10.54 0.35
C ASP A 238 4.32 -11.89 0.56
N THR A 239 3.97 -12.92 -0.24
CA THR A 239 4.69 -14.20 -0.26
C THR A 239 6.18 -14.07 -0.61
N ARG A 240 6.55 -13.18 -1.56
CA ARG A 240 7.96 -12.88 -1.84
C ARG A 240 8.65 -12.27 -0.63
N THR A 241 8.03 -11.26 -0.02
CA THR A 241 8.59 -10.54 1.13
C THR A 241 8.82 -11.49 2.30
N LEU A 242 7.90 -12.41 2.52
CA LEU A 242 7.98 -13.45 3.53
C LEU A 242 9.09 -14.48 3.24
N LEU A 243 9.24 -14.94 2.00
CA LEU A 243 10.37 -15.81 1.62
C LEU A 243 11.72 -15.13 1.87
N ASP A 244 11.82 -13.84 1.57
CA ASP A 244 13.03 -13.05 1.86
C ASP A 244 13.27 -12.90 3.38
N MET A 245 12.20 -12.76 4.18
CA MET A 245 12.31 -12.78 5.65
C MET A 245 12.79 -14.12 6.18
N LEU A 246 12.23 -15.23 5.71
CA LEU A 246 12.64 -16.58 6.10
C LEU A 246 14.11 -16.81 5.79
N ARG A 247 14.57 -16.48 4.57
CA ARG A 247 16.00 -16.57 4.20
C ARG A 247 16.91 -15.76 5.12
N THR A 248 16.44 -14.61 5.59
CA THR A 248 17.21 -13.74 6.48
C THR A 248 17.20 -14.26 7.92
N ALA A 249 16.08 -14.81 8.39
CA ALA A 249 15.89 -15.16 9.79
C ALA A 249 16.36 -16.59 10.13
N THR A 250 16.36 -17.51 9.17
CA THR A 250 16.78 -18.91 9.41
C THR A 250 18.22 -19.04 9.93
N PRO A 251 19.22 -18.33 9.39
CA PRO A 251 20.58 -18.38 9.94
C PRO A 251 20.65 -17.92 11.40
N ASP A 252 19.93 -16.85 11.74
CA ASP A 252 19.87 -16.32 13.11
C ASP A 252 19.23 -17.35 14.06
N ALA A 253 18.19 -18.04 13.61
CA ALA A 253 17.51 -19.09 14.36
C ALA A 253 18.42 -20.29 14.64
N ALA A 254 19.07 -20.79 13.59
CA ALA A 254 19.98 -21.93 13.68
C ALA A 254 21.17 -21.63 14.59
N ALA A 255 21.76 -20.43 14.47
CA ALA A 255 22.87 -20.01 15.32
C ALA A 255 22.45 -19.85 16.79
N ALA A 256 21.27 -19.27 17.06
CA ALA A 256 20.76 -19.13 18.42
C ALA A 256 20.41 -20.49 19.06
N TYR A 257 19.85 -21.41 18.28
CA TYR A 257 19.60 -22.78 18.69
C TYR A 257 20.90 -23.52 19.01
N GLY A 258 21.87 -23.50 18.09
CA GLY A 258 23.16 -24.18 18.26
C GLY A 258 23.90 -23.72 19.51
N ARG A 259 23.97 -22.39 19.75
CA ARG A 259 24.56 -21.84 20.97
C ARG A 259 23.90 -22.37 22.23
N ARG A 260 22.55 -22.34 22.30
CA ARG A 260 21.79 -22.82 23.45
C ARG A 260 22.07 -24.29 23.76
N VAL A 261 22.08 -25.14 22.73
CA VAL A 261 22.32 -26.58 22.89
C VAL A 261 23.76 -26.84 23.39
N VAL A 262 24.74 -26.15 22.82
CA VAL A 262 26.15 -26.25 23.24
C VAL A 262 26.34 -25.74 24.67
N GLU A 263 25.75 -24.60 25.03
CA GLU A 263 25.81 -24.06 26.39
C GLU A 263 25.24 -25.03 27.43
N ILE A 264 24.12 -25.69 27.13
CA ILE A 264 23.53 -26.71 28.02
C ILE A 264 24.45 -27.93 28.13
N ALA A 265 25.03 -28.37 27.01
CA ALA A 265 25.91 -29.54 26.96
C ALA A 265 27.27 -29.32 27.65
N LEU A 266 27.81 -28.10 27.60
CA LEU A 266 29.06 -27.74 28.26
C LEU A 266 28.88 -27.37 29.74
N GLY A 267 27.67 -26.98 30.16
CA GLY A 267 27.34 -26.70 31.55
C GLY A 267 26.95 -27.95 32.35
N ALA A 268 26.51 -27.76 33.60
CA ALA A 268 25.94 -28.83 34.44
C ALA A 268 24.47 -29.17 34.06
N GLY A 269 24.12 -29.06 32.76
CA GLY A 269 22.79 -29.37 32.27
C GLY A 269 22.49 -30.87 32.37
N THR A 270 21.28 -31.21 32.80
CA THR A 270 20.80 -32.60 32.83
C THR A 270 20.52 -33.14 31.43
N GLU A 271 20.59 -34.46 31.23
CA GLU A 271 20.23 -35.11 29.97
C GLU A 271 18.78 -34.78 29.53
N THR A 272 17.87 -34.60 30.49
CA THR A 272 16.50 -34.15 30.22
C THR A 272 16.47 -32.75 29.61
N GLN A 273 17.25 -31.81 30.14
CA GLN A 273 17.34 -30.45 29.59
C GLN A 273 17.92 -30.45 28.17
N LEU A 274 18.94 -31.27 27.92
CA LEU A 274 19.53 -31.40 26.59
C LEU A 274 18.53 -31.99 25.58
N ARG A 275 17.75 -33.00 25.99
CA ARG A 275 16.71 -33.61 25.15
C ARG A 275 15.60 -32.61 24.79
N LEU A 276 15.12 -31.84 25.77
CA LEU A 276 14.14 -30.78 25.55
C LEU A 276 14.68 -29.69 24.62
N ALA A 277 15.93 -29.25 24.85
CA ALA A 277 16.56 -28.25 24.01
C ALA A 277 16.69 -28.70 22.55
N ARG A 278 17.02 -29.99 22.30
CA ARG A 278 17.07 -30.58 20.95
C ARG A 278 15.69 -30.69 20.30
N HIS A 279 14.64 -30.94 21.09
CA HIS A 279 13.27 -30.97 20.59
C HIS A 279 12.80 -29.58 20.12
N ASP A 280 13.35 -28.50 20.68
CA ASP A 280 13.07 -27.12 20.29
C ASP A 280 13.88 -26.64 19.06
N ASP A 281 14.32 -27.55 18.19
CA ASP A 281 14.96 -27.22 16.91
C ASP A 281 14.01 -26.35 16.04
N PRO A 282 14.40 -25.12 15.67
CA PRO A 282 13.56 -24.28 14.85
C PRO A 282 13.54 -24.68 13.37
N LEU A 283 14.50 -25.47 12.89
CA LEU A 283 14.68 -25.74 11.45
C LEU A 283 13.49 -26.45 10.80
N PRO A 284 12.92 -27.53 11.36
CA PRO A 284 11.76 -28.20 10.75
C PRO A 284 10.61 -27.24 10.47
N GLY A 285 10.28 -26.39 11.46
CA GLY A 285 9.23 -25.39 11.34
C GLY A 285 9.51 -24.30 10.32
N LEU A 286 10.74 -23.78 10.30
CA LEU A 286 11.15 -22.76 9.33
C LEU A 286 11.12 -23.29 7.90
N LEU A 287 11.52 -24.56 7.69
CA LEU A 287 11.45 -25.22 6.40
C LEU A 287 10.01 -25.48 5.96
N ALA A 288 9.14 -25.93 6.87
CA ALA A 288 7.71 -26.12 6.60
C ALA A 288 7.04 -24.81 6.17
N LEU A 289 7.30 -23.72 6.89
CA LEU A 289 6.83 -22.38 6.53
C LEU A 289 7.40 -21.93 5.17
N ALA A 290 8.69 -22.15 4.89
CA ALA A 290 9.28 -21.80 3.59
C ALA A 290 8.63 -22.56 2.43
N ARG A 291 8.38 -23.87 2.60
CA ARG A 291 7.66 -24.69 1.62
C ARG A 291 6.24 -24.20 1.41
N ALA A 292 5.50 -23.92 2.48
CA ALA A 292 4.13 -23.40 2.41
C ALA A 292 4.07 -22.03 1.70
N ALA A 293 5.01 -21.13 1.99
CA ALA A 293 5.10 -19.83 1.31
C ALA A 293 5.44 -19.97 -0.18
N ALA A 294 6.33 -20.91 -0.53
CA ALA A 294 6.68 -21.19 -1.92
C ALA A 294 5.52 -21.83 -2.69
N ALA A 295 4.79 -22.77 -2.08
CA ALA A 295 3.61 -23.41 -2.64
C ALA A 295 2.50 -22.38 -2.92
N ARG A 296 2.14 -21.56 -1.92
CA ARG A 296 1.17 -20.46 -2.09
C ARG A 296 1.58 -19.50 -3.21
N ARG A 297 2.87 -19.15 -3.30
CA ARG A 297 3.37 -18.31 -4.40
C ARG A 297 3.22 -18.98 -5.77
N ALA A 298 3.42 -20.30 -5.87
CA ALA A 298 3.23 -21.04 -7.12
C ALA A 298 1.75 -21.10 -7.51
N GLU A 299 0.88 -21.44 -6.56
CA GLU A 299 -0.58 -21.46 -6.72
C GLU A 299 -1.12 -20.11 -7.18
N ARG A 300 -0.75 -19.01 -6.50
CA ARG A 300 -1.19 -17.66 -6.87
C ARG A 300 -0.70 -17.24 -8.24
N ARG A 301 0.52 -17.64 -8.64
CA ARG A 301 1.01 -17.40 -10.00
C ARG A 301 0.18 -18.16 -11.04
N ALA A 302 -0.24 -19.39 -10.74
CA ALA A 302 -1.10 -20.18 -11.61
C ALA A 302 -2.52 -19.58 -11.70
N ALA A 303 -3.14 -19.25 -10.57
CA ALA A 303 -4.46 -18.62 -10.51
C ALA A 303 -4.49 -17.32 -11.32
N LEU A 304 -3.50 -16.45 -11.12
CA LEU A 304 -3.35 -15.21 -11.87
C LEU A 304 -3.12 -15.41 -13.37
N ARG A 305 -2.63 -16.57 -13.83
CA ARG A 305 -2.56 -16.90 -15.28
C ARG A 305 -3.92 -17.32 -15.83
N ALA A 306 -4.74 -17.97 -15.02
CA ALA A 306 -6.07 -18.46 -15.42
C ALA A 306 -7.12 -17.34 -15.53
N HIS A 307 -7.01 -16.26 -14.74
CA HIS A 307 -8.00 -15.17 -14.68
C HIS A 307 -7.88 -14.16 -15.85
N GLY A 308 -7.66 -14.66 -17.06
CA GLY A 308 -7.28 -13.93 -18.29
C GLY A 308 -8.22 -12.85 -18.83
N THR A 309 -9.06 -12.18 -18.05
CA THR A 309 -9.91 -11.08 -18.53
C THR A 309 -9.92 -9.91 -17.57
N HIS A 310 -8.81 -9.18 -17.53
CA HIS A 310 -8.78 -7.82 -16.98
C HIS A 310 -9.40 -6.78 -17.93
N ARG A 311 -9.92 -7.20 -19.09
CA ARG A 311 -10.48 -6.32 -20.13
C ARG A 311 -11.65 -5.51 -19.61
N ASP A 312 -12.62 -6.15 -18.95
CA ASP A 312 -13.80 -5.48 -18.38
C ASP A 312 -13.42 -4.40 -17.37
N LEU A 313 -12.38 -4.66 -16.55
CA LEU A 313 -11.86 -3.68 -15.59
C LEU A 313 -11.21 -2.48 -16.30
N ILE A 314 -10.45 -2.72 -17.37
CA ILE A 314 -9.81 -1.65 -18.14
C ILE A 314 -10.88 -0.83 -18.86
N ASP A 315 -11.88 -1.48 -19.46
CA ASP A 315 -12.97 -0.80 -20.17
C ASP A 315 -13.87 -0.02 -19.23
N ALA A 316 -14.14 -0.55 -18.02
CA ALA A 316 -14.82 0.21 -16.97
C ALA A 316 -14.04 1.48 -16.57
N ALA A 317 -12.72 1.38 -16.40
CA ALA A 317 -11.87 2.54 -16.12
C ALA A 317 -11.86 3.56 -17.26
N ARG A 318 -11.82 3.10 -18.52
CA ARG A 318 -11.94 3.94 -19.73
C ARG A 318 -13.31 4.62 -19.80
N GLY A 319 -14.38 3.93 -19.45
CA GLY A 319 -15.74 4.48 -19.38
C GLY A 319 -15.86 5.62 -18.36
N VAL A 320 -15.26 5.46 -17.18
CA VAL A 320 -15.18 6.54 -16.18
C VAL A 320 -14.35 7.71 -16.71
N ALA A 321 -13.21 7.44 -17.36
CA ALA A 321 -12.38 8.47 -17.97
C ALA A 321 -13.14 9.29 -19.03
N ALA A 322 -13.87 8.62 -19.93
CA ALA A 322 -14.66 9.26 -20.97
C ALA A 322 -15.74 10.19 -20.38
N ARG A 323 -16.45 9.73 -19.34
CA ARG A 323 -17.43 10.54 -18.62
C ARG A 323 -16.81 11.77 -17.95
N LEU A 324 -15.59 11.65 -17.43
CA LEU A 324 -14.87 12.77 -16.83
C LEU A 324 -14.40 13.78 -17.87
N THR A 325 -13.96 13.33 -19.05
CA THR A 325 -13.54 14.21 -20.15
C THR A 325 -14.71 15.02 -20.70
N THR A 326 -15.91 14.45 -20.77
CA THR A 326 -17.13 15.15 -21.22
C THR A 326 -17.92 15.79 -20.08
N PHE A 327 -17.45 15.70 -18.83
CA PHE A 327 -18.16 16.22 -17.66
C PHE A 327 -18.50 17.70 -17.79
N ASP A 328 -17.59 18.48 -18.35
CA ASP A 328 -17.76 19.92 -18.51
C ASP A 328 -18.83 20.28 -19.54
N THR A 329 -19.07 19.42 -20.52
CA THR A 329 -20.01 19.65 -21.63
C THR A 329 -21.36 18.94 -21.43
N ALA A 330 -21.47 17.95 -20.53
CA ALA A 330 -22.67 17.15 -20.33
C ALA A 330 -23.57 17.66 -19.16
N PRO A 331 -24.83 18.09 -19.41
CA PRO A 331 -25.78 18.51 -18.36
C PRO A 331 -26.14 17.40 -17.35
N ALA A 332 -26.34 16.17 -17.82
CA ALA A 332 -26.82 15.06 -16.98
C ALA A 332 -25.82 14.65 -15.87
N LEU A 333 -24.51 14.66 -16.17
CA LEU A 333 -23.48 14.34 -15.18
C LEU A 333 -23.36 15.40 -14.08
N ARG A 334 -23.79 16.64 -14.36
CA ARG A 334 -23.82 17.75 -13.38
C ARG A 334 -24.98 17.61 -12.40
N ALA A 335 -26.12 17.05 -12.83
CA ALA A 335 -27.30 16.86 -12.00
C ALA A 335 -27.06 15.83 -10.87
N VAL A 336 -26.38 14.72 -11.18
CA VAL A 336 -26.00 13.68 -10.20
C VAL A 336 -25.12 14.25 -9.07
N SER A 337 -24.28 15.25 -9.36
CA SER A 337 -23.43 15.89 -8.34
C SER A 337 -24.17 16.94 -7.48
N ARG A 338 -25.40 17.33 -7.83
CA ARG A 338 -26.15 18.41 -7.15
C ARG A 338 -27.18 17.91 -6.13
N ASN A 339 -27.63 16.66 -6.22
CA ASN A 339 -28.78 16.16 -5.45
C ASN A 339 -28.48 15.34 -4.18
N ASP A 340 -27.21 15.14 -3.80
CA ASP A 340 -26.78 14.47 -2.55
C ASP A 340 -25.67 15.26 -1.83
#